data_AF-A0A182SKU9-F1
#
_entry.id   AF-A0A182SKU9-F1
#
_cell.length_a   1.000
_cell.length_b   1.000
_cell.length_c   1.000
_cell.angle_alpha   90.00
_cell.angle_beta   90.00
_cell.angle_gamma   90.00
#
_symmetry.space_group_name_H-M   'P 1'
#
loop_
_entity.id
_entity.type
_entity.pdbx_description
1 polymer ?
#
loop_
_entity_poly.entity_id
_entity_poly.type
_entity_poly.pdbx_seq_one_letter_code
_entity_poly.pdbx_strand_id
1 'polypeptide(L)'
;TATEESECSAAKLLEVIILQCKGHIDDFIPSFVELALLRLTREVKTSELRTMCLQVVIAAIYYNPTLLLEILEKIPIPVPDSSITAHFIRQWLHDYDCFLGIHDRKLCIIGLCTLLSLGDRKPTVLSELPDKIIPTMLMIFDGLKRAYAARAAEGEEEESENESEDLEDGLSSDEDDVDEINPYFKNMSKMVQERGAEAGFEITASIQDVMNNLPNTDPTWYTMLTRNLNASERKNLQEVLVLANQKKETKRSKEIEKSGGK
;
A
#
# COMPACT_ATOMS: atom_id res chain seq x y z
N THR A 1 -15.12 20.32 7.07
CA THR A 1 -16.59 20.46 7.22
C THR A 1 -17.18 19.07 7.26
N ALA A 2 -18.23 18.80 8.04
CA ALA A 2 -18.81 17.46 8.23
C ALA A 2 -18.97 16.58 6.96
N THR A 3 -19.09 17.20 5.78
CA THR A 3 -19.07 16.51 4.48
C THR A 3 -17.76 15.78 4.17
N GLU A 4 -16.58 16.38 4.40
CA GLU A 4 -15.30 15.72 4.08
C GLU A 4 -14.99 14.57 5.04
N GLU A 5 -15.47 14.64 6.29
CA GLU A 5 -15.37 13.55 7.26
C GLU A 5 -16.17 12.32 6.80
N SER A 6 -17.41 12.54 6.33
CA SER A 6 -18.21 11.46 5.75
C SER A 6 -17.60 10.89 4.46
N GLU A 7 -16.90 11.72 3.69
CA GLU A 7 -16.16 11.28 2.50
C GLU A 7 -14.93 10.46 2.89
N CYS A 8 -14.21 10.81 3.97
CA CYS A 8 -13.12 10.00 4.52
C CYS A 8 -13.62 8.61 4.93
N SER A 9 -14.71 8.53 5.70
CA SER A 9 -15.28 7.24 6.14
C SER A 9 -15.73 6.40 4.94
N ALA A 10 -16.34 7.02 3.93
CA ALA A 10 -16.75 6.33 2.71
C ALA A 10 -15.54 5.79 1.92
N ALA A 11 -14.51 6.62 1.71
CA ALA A 11 -13.29 6.20 1.02
C ALA A 11 -12.58 5.06 1.77
N LYS A 12 -12.50 5.14 3.11
CA LYS A 12 -11.92 4.08 3.94
C LYS A 12 -12.70 2.78 3.82
N LEU A 13 -14.03 2.84 3.81
CA LEU A 13 -14.87 1.65 3.61
C LEU A 13 -14.65 1.03 2.21
N LEU A 14 -14.54 1.84 1.16
CA LEU A 14 -14.26 1.35 -0.20
C LEU A 14 -12.90 0.66 -0.28
N GLU A 15 -11.85 1.25 0.32
CA GLU A 15 -10.52 0.64 0.43
C GLU A 15 -10.62 -0.75 1.09
N VAL A 16 -11.27 -0.83 2.25
CA VAL A 16 -11.43 -2.09 3.00
C VAL A 16 -12.18 -3.13 2.16
N ILE A 17 -13.29 -2.76 1.50
CA ILE A 17 -14.04 -3.69 0.64
C ILE A 17 -13.16 -4.22 -0.50
N ILE A 18 -12.37 -3.34 -1.14
CA ILE A 18 -11.45 -3.75 -2.21
C ILE A 18 -10.43 -4.78 -1.69
N LEU A 19 -9.80 -4.51 -0.55
CA LEU A 19 -8.78 -5.39 -0.01
C LEU A 19 -9.36 -6.74 0.45
N GLN A 20 -10.49 -6.72 1.14
CA GLN A 20 -11.08 -7.92 1.76
C GLN A 20 -11.86 -8.81 0.78
N CYS A 21 -12.32 -8.27 -0.34
CA CYS A 21 -13.10 -9.02 -1.33
C CYS A 21 -12.28 -9.33 -2.61
N LYS A 22 -10.97 -9.52 -2.46
CA LYS A 22 -10.05 -9.78 -3.58
C LYS A 22 -10.54 -10.94 -4.47
N GLY A 23 -10.68 -10.69 -5.77
CA GLY A 23 -11.15 -11.65 -6.78
C GLY A 23 -12.66 -11.93 -6.83
N HIS A 24 -13.47 -11.22 -6.02
CA HIS A 24 -14.91 -11.48 -5.91
C HIS A 24 -15.82 -10.30 -6.31
N ILE A 25 -15.23 -9.15 -6.67
CA ILE A 25 -15.96 -7.88 -6.85
C ILE A 25 -15.51 -7.10 -8.10
N ASP A 26 -14.93 -7.78 -9.10
CA ASP A 26 -14.42 -7.19 -10.34
C ASP A 26 -15.42 -6.19 -10.97
N ASP A 27 -16.71 -6.53 -10.97
CA ASP A 27 -17.79 -5.70 -11.54
C ASP A 27 -18.03 -4.38 -10.79
N PHE A 28 -17.61 -4.28 -9.52
CA PHE A 28 -17.78 -3.08 -8.68
C PHE A 28 -16.55 -2.17 -8.66
N ILE A 29 -15.36 -2.70 -8.99
CA ILE A 29 -14.10 -1.93 -9.01
C ILE A 29 -14.21 -0.67 -9.89
N PRO A 30 -14.81 -0.69 -11.10
CA PRO A 30 -14.92 0.52 -11.93
C PRO A 30 -15.62 1.67 -11.21
N SER A 31 -16.74 1.41 -10.52
CA SER A 31 -17.50 2.43 -9.81
C SER A 31 -16.73 2.98 -8.60
N PHE A 32 -16.02 2.13 -7.86
CA PHE A 32 -15.25 2.57 -6.69
C PHE A 32 -14.06 3.46 -7.11
N VAL A 33 -13.36 3.05 -8.16
CA VAL A 33 -12.23 3.80 -8.73
C VAL A 33 -12.71 5.13 -9.31
N GLU A 34 -13.82 5.13 -10.07
CA GLU A 34 -14.40 6.34 -10.64
C GLU A 34 -14.78 7.36 -9.57
N LEU A 35 -15.45 6.93 -8.50
CA LEU A 35 -15.83 7.81 -7.38
C LEU A 35 -14.60 8.47 -6.72
N ALA A 36 -13.57 7.68 -6.43
CA ALA A 36 -12.34 8.20 -5.83
C ALA A 36 -11.62 9.20 -6.75
N LEU A 37 -11.49 8.87 -8.04
CA LEU A 37 -10.84 9.74 -9.02
C LEU A 37 -11.62 11.03 -9.26
N LEU A 38 -12.96 10.96 -9.41
CA LEU A 38 -13.80 12.15 -9.52
C LEU A 38 -13.63 13.07 -8.31
N ARG A 39 -13.50 12.50 -7.11
CA ARG A 39 -13.24 13.30 -5.91
C ARG A 39 -11.86 13.97 -5.92
N LEU A 40 -10.84 13.24 -6.38
CA LEU A 40 -9.46 13.74 -6.50
C LEU A 40 -9.30 14.84 -7.57
N THR A 41 -10.13 14.84 -8.62
CA THR A 41 -10.10 15.91 -9.66
C THR A 41 -10.80 17.21 -9.25
N ARG A 42 -11.41 17.24 -8.06
CA ARG A 42 -12.05 18.42 -7.46
C ARG A 42 -11.18 18.95 -6.33
N GLU A 43 -11.46 20.16 -5.88
CA GLU A 43 -10.78 20.72 -4.70
C GLU A 43 -10.98 19.81 -3.47
N VAL A 44 -9.87 19.32 -2.91
CA VAL A 44 -9.84 18.55 -1.65
C VAL A 44 -9.12 19.41 -0.61
N LYS A 45 -9.79 19.75 0.50
CA LYS A 45 -9.22 20.71 1.47
C LYS A 45 -8.24 20.06 2.42
N THR A 46 -8.53 18.85 2.87
CA THR A 46 -7.70 18.12 3.84
C THR A 46 -6.72 17.20 3.13
N SER A 47 -5.51 17.06 3.66
CA SER A 47 -4.57 16.03 3.21
C SER A 47 -5.12 14.63 3.48
N GLU A 48 -5.81 14.45 4.60
CA GLU A 48 -6.42 13.17 4.99
C GLU A 48 -7.39 12.63 3.94
N LEU A 49 -8.38 13.42 3.51
CA LEU A 49 -9.33 12.97 2.49
C LEU A 49 -8.65 12.65 1.16
N ARG A 50 -7.62 13.45 0.82
CA ARG A 50 -6.82 13.21 -0.39
C ARG A 50 -6.08 11.88 -0.28
N THR A 51 -5.45 11.60 0.85
CA THR A 51 -4.80 10.30 1.13
C THR A 51 -5.80 9.15 1.07
N MET A 52 -6.97 9.27 1.70
CA MET A 52 -8.02 8.24 1.67
C MET A 52 -8.49 7.93 0.24
N CYS A 53 -8.71 8.94 -0.59
CA CYS A 53 -9.08 8.73 -1.98
C CYS A 53 -7.94 8.10 -2.81
N LEU A 54 -6.67 8.48 -2.55
CA LEU A 54 -5.52 7.83 -3.17
C LEU A 54 -5.47 6.35 -2.78
N GLN A 55 -5.70 6.01 -1.51
CA GLN A 55 -5.69 4.64 -1.00
C GLN A 55 -6.71 3.73 -1.69
N VAL A 56 -7.91 4.22 -2.02
CA VAL A 56 -8.90 3.44 -2.81
C VAL A 56 -8.32 2.99 -4.14
N VAL A 57 -7.66 3.90 -4.87
CA VAL A 57 -7.08 3.57 -6.18
C VAL A 57 -5.84 2.68 -6.02
N ILE A 58 -5.02 2.89 -4.98
CA ILE A 58 -3.86 2.04 -4.69
C ILE A 58 -4.30 0.63 -4.30
N ALA A 59 -5.38 0.49 -3.52
CA ALA A 59 -5.99 -0.79 -3.21
C ALA A 59 -6.45 -1.50 -4.49
N ALA A 60 -7.03 -0.78 -5.45
CA ALA A 60 -7.39 -1.33 -6.76
C ALA A 60 -6.16 -1.77 -7.59
N ILE A 61 -5.01 -1.08 -7.47
CA ILE A 61 -3.74 -1.53 -8.08
C ILE A 61 -3.35 -2.89 -7.51
N TYR A 62 -3.41 -3.04 -6.19
CA TYR A 62 -3.07 -4.29 -5.52
C TYR A 62 -4.09 -5.41 -5.80
N TYR A 63 -5.36 -5.05 -5.92
CA TYR A 63 -6.45 -5.97 -6.23
C TYR A 63 -6.22 -6.72 -7.54
N ASN A 64 -6.12 -5.96 -8.63
CA ASN A 64 -5.84 -6.47 -9.97
C ASN A 64 -5.34 -5.30 -10.84
N PRO A 65 -4.01 -5.18 -11.03
CA PRO A 65 -3.46 -4.04 -11.75
C PRO A 65 -3.82 -4.07 -13.24
N THR A 66 -4.14 -5.23 -13.82
CA THR A 66 -4.60 -5.32 -15.22
C THR A 66 -5.97 -4.69 -15.36
N LEU A 67 -6.92 -5.10 -14.51
CA LEU A 67 -8.28 -4.56 -14.49
C LEU A 67 -8.26 -3.05 -14.23
N LEU A 68 -7.47 -2.58 -13.27
CA LEU A 68 -7.37 -1.14 -13.00
C LEU A 68 -6.88 -0.36 -14.22
N LEU A 69 -5.85 -0.82 -14.92
CA LEU A 69 -5.35 -0.12 -16.11
C LEU A 69 -6.42 -0.03 -17.22
N GLU A 70 -7.18 -1.11 -17.44
CA GLU A 70 -8.30 -1.09 -18.39
C GLU A 70 -9.41 -0.12 -17.98
N ILE A 71 -9.69 -0.02 -16.67
CA ILE A 71 -10.65 0.93 -16.12
C ILE A 71 -10.16 2.37 -16.36
N LEU A 72 -8.91 2.67 -16.01
CA LEU A 72 -8.32 4.01 -16.17
C LEU A 72 -8.25 4.47 -17.62
N GLU A 73 -8.08 3.53 -18.57
CA GLU A 73 -8.11 3.84 -20.00
C GLU A 73 -9.51 4.20 -20.51
N LYS A 74 -10.56 3.60 -19.94
CA LYS A 74 -11.95 3.75 -20.39
C LYS A 74 -12.72 4.85 -19.67
N ILE A 75 -12.34 5.22 -18.45
CA ILE A 75 -13.06 6.20 -17.64
C ILE A 75 -12.96 7.61 -18.26
N PRO A 76 -14.09 8.28 -18.55
CA PRO A 76 -14.11 9.59 -19.19
C PRO A 76 -14.00 10.73 -18.16
N ILE A 77 -12.95 10.74 -17.34
CA ILE A 77 -12.71 11.84 -16.39
C ILE A 77 -11.79 12.89 -17.03
N PRO A 78 -12.24 14.15 -17.20
CA PRO A 78 -11.41 15.20 -17.76
C PRO A 78 -10.39 15.68 -16.73
N VAL A 79 -9.11 15.70 -17.11
CA VAL A 79 -8.03 16.34 -16.34
C VAL A 79 -7.23 17.27 -17.26
N PRO A 80 -6.70 18.40 -16.75
CA PRO A 80 -5.91 19.32 -17.57
C PRO A 80 -4.63 18.65 -18.11
N ASP A 81 -4.40 18.79 -19.41
CA ASP A 81 -3.14 18.52 -20.12
C ASP A 81 -2.49 17.13 -19.88
N SER A 82 -3.26 16.12 -19.48
CA SER A 82 -2.76 14.78 -19.16
C SER A 82 -3.86 13.72 -19.20
N SER A 83 -3.48 12.44 -19.05
CA SER A 83 -4.45 11.35 -18.81
C SER A 83 -4.78 11.23 -17.32
N ILE A 84 -5.93 10.64 -16.99
CA ILE A 84 -6.32 10.40 -15.59
C ILE A 84 -5.28 9.54 -14.85
N THR A 85 -4.70 8.55 -15.53
CA THR A 85 -3.59 7.73 -14.99
C THR A 85 -2.38 8.59 -14.62
N ALA A 86 -1.98 9.51 -15.51
CA ALA A 86 -0.84 10.37 -15.28
C ALA A 86 -1.11 11.37 -14.15
N HIS A 87 -2.32 11.95 -14.11
CA HIS A 87 -2.75 12.84 -13.04
C HIS A 87 -2.71 12.15 -11.68
N PHE A 88 -3.30 10.95 -11.57
CA PHE A 88 -3.31 10.16 -10.34
C PHE A 88 -1.89 9.81 -9.87
N ILE A 89 -1.03 9.27 -10.74
CA ILE A 89 0.34 8.86 -10.33
C ILE A 89 1.18 10.07 -9.89
N ARG A 90 1.05 11.22 -10.57
CA ARG A 90 1.75 12.44 -10.15
C ARG A 90 1.27 12.92 -8.79
N GLN A 91 -0.03 12.91 -8.53
CA GLN A 91 -0.58 13.31 -7.25
C GLN A 91 -0.17 12.35 -6.13
N TRP A 92 -0.22 11.04 -6.39
CA TRP A 92 0.22 10.04 -5.43
C TRP A 92 1.68 10.23 -5.02
N LEU A 93 2.59 10.42 -5.98
CA LEU A 93 4.00 10.69 -5.69
C LEU A 93 4.26 12.11 -5.14
N HIS A 94 3.31 13.03 -5.26
CA HIS A 94 3.38 14.35 -4.65
C HIS A 94 3.02 14.30 -3.17
N ASP A 95 1.94 13.60 -2.82
CA ASP A 95 1.36 13.54 -1.47
C ASP A 95 1.84 12.33 -0.65
N TYR A 96 2.97 11.73 -1.04
CA TYR A 96 3.52 10.52 -0.42
C TYR A 96 3.88 10.67 1.08
N ASP A 97 4.12 11.89 1.54
CA ASP A 97 4.40 12.23 2.94
C ASP A 97 3.14 12.34 3.82
N CYS A 98 1.95 12.35 3.19
CA CYS A 98 0.67 12.37 3.88
C CYS A 98 0.18 10.96 4.28
N PHE A 99 0.95 9.89 3.97
CA PHE A 99 0.67 8.52 4.41
C PHE A 99 1.24 8.31 5.82
N LEU A 100 0.39 8.48 6.84
CA LEU A 100 0.81 8.59 8.23
C LEU A 100 0.60 7.32 9.07
N GLY A 101 -0.36 6.46 8.74
CA GLY A 101 -0.58 5.19 9.44
C GLY A 101 0.42 4.11 9.03
N ILE A 102 0.54 3.03 9.84
CA ILE A 102 1.30 1.85 9.43
C ILE A 102 0.65 1.26 8.19
N HIS A 103 -0.65 0.96 8.25
CA HIS A 103 -1.45 0.48 7.11
C HIS A 103 -1.22 1.30 5.83
N ASP A 104 -1.39 2.62 5.89
CA ASP A 104 -1.33 3.49 4.70
C ASP A 104 0.05 3.41 4.04
N ARG A 105 1.12 3.41 4.84
CA ARG A 105 2.49 3.26 4.35
C ARG A 105 2.73 1.89 3.73
N LYS A 106 2.23 0.82 4.35
CA LYS A 106 2.31 -0.53 3.78
C LYS A 106 1.65 -0.56 2.40
N LEU A 107 0.40 -0.12 2.32
CA LEU A 107 -0.38 -0.11 1.08
C LEU A 107 0.31 0.71 -0.01
N CYS A 108 0.84 1.88 0.35
CA CYS A 108 1.59 2.73 -0.57
C CYS A 108 2.83 2.01 -1.15
N ILE A 109 3.66 1.38 -0.32
CA ILE A 109 4.82 0.61 -0.81
C ILE A 109 4.37 -0.53 -1.73
N ILE A 110 3.37 -1.30 -1.33
CA ILE A 110 2.92 -2.47 -2.10
C ILE A 110 2.34 -2.04 -3.44
N GLY A 111 1.57 -0.95 -3.49
CA GLY A 111 1.10 -0.37 -4.73
C GLY A 111 2.25 0.00 -5.67
N LEU A 112 3.29 0.67 -5.14
CA LEU A 112 4.47 1.04 -5.93
C LEU A 112 5.21 -0.21 -6.44
N CYS A 113 5.45 -1.19 -5.57
CA CYS A 113 6.06 -2.46 -5.98
C CYS A 113 5.24 -3.19 -7.06
N THR A 114 3.92 -3.17 -6.94
CA THR A 114 2.99 -3.76 -7.92
C THR A 114 3.14 -3.08 -9.27
N LEU A 115 3.13 -1.73 -9.31
CA LEU A 115 3.33 -0.96 -10.54
C LEU A 115 4.69 -1.24 -11.19
N LEU A 116 5.75 -1.30 -10.38
CA LEU A 116 7.10 -1.56 -10.86
C LEU A 116 7.27 -2.97 -11.44
N SER A 117 6.41 -3.91 -11.05
CA SER A 117 6.42 -5.30 -11.51
C SER A 117 5.62 -5.53 -12.80
N LEU A 118 4.98 -4.50 -13.39
CA LEU A 118 4.09 -4.66 -14.55
C LEU A 118 4.80 -4.89 -15.89
N GLY A 119 6.13 -4.85 -15.93
CA GLY A 119 6.90 -5.01 -17.16
C GLY A 119 6.51 -3.97 -18.21
N ASP A 120 6.09 -4.42 -19.39
CA ASP A 120 5.68 -3.55 -20.51
C ASP A 120 4.32 -2.87 -20.30
N ARG A 121 3.50 -3.35 -19.35
CA ARG A 121 2.18 -2.77 -19.05
C ARG A 121 2.24 -1.60 -18.06
N LYS A 122 3.44 -1.23 -17.60
CA LYS A 122 3.62 -0.11 -16.68
C LYS A 122 3.14 1.21 -17.31
N PRO A 123 2.44 2.10 -16.57
CA PRO A 123 2.05 3.41 -17.07
C PRO A 123 3.26 4.23 -17.55
N THR A 124 3.15 4.83 -18.74
CA THR A 124 4.24 5.59 -19.37
C THR A 124 4.71 6.79 -18.55
N VAL A 125 3.82 7.39 -17.75
CA VAL A 125 4.13 8.49 -16.82
C VAL A 125 5.23 8.12 -15.81
N LEU A 126 5.41 6.84 -15.49
CA LEU A 126 6.48 6.40 -14.57
C LEU A 126 7.87 6.70 -15.14
N SER A 127 8.03 6.64 -16.47
CA SER A 127 9.30 6.98 -17.14
C SER A 127 9.65 8.47 -17.04
N GLU A 128 8.69 9.33 -16.70
CA GLU A 128 8.91 10.75 -16.45
C GLU A 128 9.28 11.06 -14.99
N LEU A 129 9.08 10.10 -14.08
CA LEU A 129 9.26 10.26 -12.63
C LEU A 129 10.29 9.28 -12.01
N PRO A 130 11.31 8.76 -12.72
CA PRO A 130 12.18 7.71 -12.18
C PRO A 130 12.93 8.17 -10.92
N ASP A 131 13.29 9.46 -10.87
CA ASP A 131 14.07 10.07 -9.80
C ASP A 131 13.24 10.31 -8.52
N LYS A 132 11.92 10.10 -8.56
CA LYS A 132 11.04 10.26 -7.39
C LYS A 132 10.66 8.94 -6.73
N ILE A 133 10.56 7.86 -7.50
CA ILE A 133 9.96 6.60 -7.04
C ILE A 133 10.75 5.99 -5.87
N ILE A 134 12.05 5.75 -6.04
CA ILE A 134 12.86 5.13 -4.99
C ILE A 134 12.99 6.06 -3.76
N PRO A 135 13.29 7.38 -3.88
CA PRO A 135 13.29 8.27 -2.73
C PRO A 135 11.97 8.27 -1.94
N THR A 136 10.82 8.29 -2.65
CA THR A 136 9.49 8.16 -2.03
C THR A 136 9.38 6.86 -1.23
N MET A 137 9.74 5.71 -1.83
CA MET A 137 9.70 4.43 -1.13
C MET A 137 10.59 4.43 0.11
N LEU A 138 11.82 4.96 0.01
CA LEU A 138 12.75 5.02 1.14
C LEU A 138 12.22 5.86 2.31
N MET A 139 11.59 7.02 2.03
CA MET A 139 10.98 7.84 3.06
C MET A 139 9.84 7.09 3.76
N ILE A 140 9.00 6.40 3.00
CA ILE A 140 7.88 5.62 3.55
C ILE A 140 8.40 4.45 4.41
N PHE A 141 9.43 3.73 3.96
CA PHE A 141 10.09 2.68 4.75
C PHE A 141 10.67 3.22 6.06
N ASP A 142 11.26 4.40 6.02
CA ASP A 142 11.80 5.05 7.20
C ASP A 142 10.70 5.44 8.19
N GLY A 143 9.55 5.92 7.67
CA GLY A 143 8.33 6.12 8.45
C GLY A 143 7.82 4.82 9.09
N LEU A 144 7.80 3.71 8.36
CA LEU A 144 7.40 2.39 8.89
C LEU A 144 8.32 1.94 10.02
N LYS A 145 9.64 2.05 9.85
CA LYS A 145 10.61 1.68 10.90
C LYS A 145 10.34 2.44 12.20
N ARG A 146 10.10 3.76 12.11
CA ARG A 146 9.77 4.58 13.28
C ARG A 146 8.43 4.19 13.90
N ALA A 147 7.40 3.99 13.09
CA ALA A 147 6.07 3.63 13.58
C ALA A 147 6.08 2.29 14.33
N TYR A 148 6.80 1.29 13.81
CA TYR A 148 6.99 0.01 14.51
C TYR A 148 7.77 0.14 15.80
N ALA A 149 8.84 0.94 15.81
CA ALA A 149 9.61 1.18 17.03
C ALA A 149 8.81 1.91 18.12
N ALA A 150 7.92 2.83 17.73
CA ALA A 150 7.01 3.52 18.64
C ALA A 150 6.01 2.55 19.28
N ARG A 151 5.29 1.75 18.47
CA ARG A 151 4.37 0.72 18.99
C ARG A 151 5.05 -0.26 19.94
N ALA A 152 6.26 -0.73 19.59
CA ALA A 152 7.02 -1.63 20.45
C ALA A 152 7.46 -0.99 21.78
N ALA A 153 7.68 0.33 21.82
CA ALA A 153 8.08 1.06 23.02
C ALA A 153 6.90 1.39 23.95
N GLU A 154 5.69 1.48 23.42
CA GLU A 154 4.47 1.80 24.16
C GLU A 154 3.90 0.59 24.94
N GLY A 155 4.56 -0.57 24.86
CA GLY A 155 4.17 -1.74 25.65
C GLY A 155 2.82 -2.30 25.23
N GLU A 156 2.40 -2.08 23.98
CA GLU A 156 1.48 -2.98 23.28
C GLU A 156 2.19 -4.34 23.16
N GLU A 157 2.24 -5.06 24.28
CA GLU A 157 2.79 -6.40 24.39
C GLU A 157 2.12 -7.25 23.31
N GLU A 158 2.97 -7.93 22.56
CA GLU A 158 2.63 -9.04 21.68
C GLU A 158 1.53 -9.90 22.33
N GLU A 159 0.29 -9.83 21.83
CA GLU A 159 -0.61 -10.97 21.94
C GLU A 159 0.00 -12.09 21.10
N SER A 160 0.89 -12.82 21.77
CA SER A 160 1.57 -14.06 21.42
C SER A 160 2.75 -14.00 20.45
N GLU A 161 3.90 -14.42 21.00
CA GLU A 161 4.96 -15.22 20.37
C GLU A 161 4.40 -16.52 19.71
N ASN A 162 3.37 -16.39 18.87
CA ASN A 162 2.98 -17.35 17.84
C ASN A 162 3.08 -16.62 16.51
N GLU A 163 4.30 -16.35 16.08
CA GLU A 163 4.62 -15.95 14.70
C GLU A 163 4.36 -17.14 13.75
N SER A 164 3.09 -17.56 13.60
CA SER A 164 2.53 -17.75 12.26
C SER A 164 2.08 -16.37 11.81
N GLU A 165 2.86 -15.80 10.91
CA GLU A 165 2.41 -14.91 9.83
C GLU A 165 0.90 -14.68 9.82
N ASP A 166 0.46 -13.58 10.44
CA ASP A 166 -0.74 -12.83 10.04
C ASP A 166 -0.93 -11.60 10.91
N LEU A 167 0.04 -10.70 10.81
CA LEU A 167 -0.16 -9.32 11.26
C LEU A 167 -0.87 -8.54 10.16
N GLU A 168 -2.12 -8.93 9.90
CA GLU A 168 -3.12 -7.99 9.41
C GLU A 168 -3.29 -6.91 10.50
N ASP A 169 -2.88 -5.68 10.18
CA ASP A 169 -3.16 -4.51 11.00
C ASP A 169 -4.65 -4.19 10.81
N GLY A 170 -5.47 -5.02 11.44
CA GLY A 170 -6.89 -4.82 11.54
C GLY A 170 -7.19 -3.59 12.37
N LEU A 171 -7.39 -2.45 11.71
CA LEU A 171 -7.98 -1.25 12.28
C LEU A 171 -7.36 -0.83 13.64
N SER A 172 -6.05 -0.57 13.69
CA SER A 172 -5.55 0.43 14.65
C SER A 172 -5.69 1.79 13.98
N SER A 173 -6.94 2.25 13.91
CA SER A 173 -7.23 3.68 13.80
C SER A 173 -7.04 4.21 15.22
N ASP A 174 -5.88 4.79 15.49
CA ASP A 174 -5.79 5.76 16.58
C ASP A 174 -6.88 6.80 16.35
N GLU A 175 -7.64 7.12 17.40
CA GLU A 175 -8.87 7.94 17.44
C GLU A 175 -10.19 7.17 17.27
N ASP A 176 -10.63 6.51 18.35
CA ASP A 176 -11.68 7.04 19.24
C ASP A 176 -11.93 6.04 20.38
N ASP A 177 -12.16 6.55 21.61
CA ASP A 177 -12.68 5.77 22.73
C ASP A 177 -14.07 5.22 22.36
N VAL A 178 -14.11 4.06 21.71
CA VAL A 178 -15.35 3.36 21.38
C VAL A 178 -15.64 2.27 22.42
N ASP A 179 -15.70 2.69 23.69
CA ASP A 179 -16.00 1.82 24.83
C ASP A 179 -17.46 1.33 24.85
N GLU A 180 -18.31 1.74 23.90
CA GLU A 180 -19.74 1.42 23.88
C GLU A 180 -20.26 0.87 22.54
N ILE A 181 -19.46 0.06 21.83
CA ILE A 181 -19.96 -0.71 20.68
C ILE A 181 -20.42 -2.13 21.08
N ASN A 182 -21.64 -2.47 20.67
CA ASN A 182 -22.30 -3.77 20.81
C ASN A 182 -21.34 -4.96 20.53
N PRO A 183 -21.31 -6.01 21.37
CA PRO A 183 -20.47 -7.21 21.21
C PRO A 183 -20.48 -7.85 19.82
N TYR A 184 -21.58 -7.68 19.07
CA TYR A 184 -21.70 -8.10 17.68
C TYR A 184 -20.68 -7.46 16.75
N PHE A 185 -20.44 -6.15 16.86
CA PHE A 185 -19.46 -5.45 16.03
C PHE A 185 -18.03 -5.80 16.44
N LYS A 186 -17.76 -6.01 17.74
CA LYS A 186 -16.46 -6.52 18.20
C LYS A 186 -16.15 -7.90 17.60
N ASN A 187 -17.14 -8.79 17.60
CA ASN A 187 -17.01 -10.10 16.97
C ASN A 187 -16.90 -10.02 15.44
N MET A 188 -17.59 -9.08 14.80
CA MET A 188 -17.47 -8.85 13.35
C MET A 188 -16.09 -8.30 12.98
N SER A 189 -15.58 -7.32 13.72
CA SER A 189 -14.21 -6.81 13.56
C SER A 189 -13.20 -7.93 13.71
N LYS A 190 -13.36 -8.79 14.74
CA LYS A 190 -12.51 -9.95 14.93
C LYS A 190 -12.58 -10.95 13.77
N MET A 191 -13.78 -11.27 13.27
CA MET A 191 -13.93 -12.18 12.12
C MET A 191 -13.38 -11.59 10.81
N VAL A 192 -13.47 -10.27 10.62
CA VAL A 192 -12.86 -9.57 9.47
C VAL A 192 -11.34 -9.60 9.58
N GLN A 193 -10.79 -9.36 10.77
CA GLN A 193 -9.36 -9.51 11.06
C GLN A 193 -8.86 -10.94 10.84
N GLU A 194 -9.62 -11.95 11.27
CA GLU A 194 -9.26 -13.36 11.11
C GLU A 194 -9.33 -13.84 9.65
N ARG A 195 -10.23 -13.27 8.82
CA ARG A 195 -10.36 -13.64 7.40
C ARG A 195 -9.45 -12.87 6.48
N GLY A 196 -9.16 -11.61 6.79
CA GLY A 196 -8.23 -10.82 5.99
C GLY A 196 -6.78 -11.23 6.24
N ALA A 197 -6.47 -11.72 7.44
CA ALA A 197 -5.23 -12.39 7.82
C ALA A 197 -4.81 -13.39 6.71
N GLU A 198 -5.70 -14.31 6.33
CA GLU A 198 -5.43 -15.33 5.30
C GLU A 198 -5.04 -14.75 3.90
N ALA A 199 -5.22 -13.45 3.63
CA ALA A 199 -4.87 -12.75 2.39
C ALA A 199 -3.57 -11.89 2.47
N GLY A 200 -2.67 -12.21 3.40
CA GLY A 200 -1.42 -11.53 3.78
C GLY A 200 -0.72 -10.58 2.78
N PHE A 201 -0.39 -9.37 3.28
CA PHE A 201 0.40 -8.33 2.59
C PHE A 201 1.89 -8.39 2.99
N GLU A 202 2.75 -9.05 2.21
CA GLU A 202 4.19 -9.11 2.51
C GLU A 202 5.00 -7.98 1.82
N ILE A 203 5.11 -6.83 2.50
CA ILE A 203 5.74 -5.60 1.96
C ILE A 203 7.23 -5.78 1.67
N THR A 204 7.96 -6.42 2.59
CA THR A 204 9.42 -6.55 2.50
C THR A 204 9.82 -7.54 1.41
N ALA A 205 9.07 -8.64 1.24
CA ALA A 205 9.24 -9.53 0.10
C ALA A 205 9.00 -8.76 -1.22
N SER A 206 7.96 -7.92 -1.26
CA SER A 206 7.60 -7.17 -2.46
C SER A 206 8.71 -6.24 -2.98
N ILE A 207 9.39 -5.45 -2.13
CA ILE A 207 10.49 -4.59 -2.60
C ILE A 207 11.73 -5.40 -2.96
N GLN A 208 12.05 -6.44 -2.19
CA GLN A 208 13.20 -7.29 -2.47
C GLN A 208 13.03 -8.01 -3.81
N ASP A 209 11.85 -8.55 -4.06
CA ASP A 209 11.54 -9.23 -5.31
C ASP A 209 11.62 -8.26 -6.50
N VAL A 210 11.05 -7.04 -6.37
CA VAL A 210 11.19 -6.00 -7.40
C VAL A 210 12.66 -5.69 -7.69
N MET A 211 13.45 -5.40 -6.66
CA MET A 211 14.84 -4.95 -6.83
C MET A 211 15.79 -6.07 -7.28
N ASN A 212 15.47 -7.33 -7.00
CA ASN A 212 16.23 -8.49 -7.48
C ASN A 212 15.83 -8.93 -8.90
N ASN A 213 14.55 -8.77 -9.27
CA ASN A 213 14.04 -9.21 -10.57
C ASN A 213 14.22 -8.14 -11.66
N LEU A 214 14.09 -6.86 -11.33
CA LEU A 214 14.20 -5.77 -12.31
C LEU A 214 15.53 -5.76 -13.09
N PRO A 215 16.71 -5.96 -12.47
CA PRO A 215 17.97 -6.03 -13.22
C PRO A 215 18.02 -7.11 -14.30
N ASN A 216 17.24 -8.18 -14.14
CA ASN A 216 17.19 -9.30 -15.08
C ASN A 216 16.08 -9.15 -16.13
N THR A 217 14.98 -8.50 -15.76
CA THR A 217 13.77 -8.37 -16.60
C THR A 217 13.72 -7.06 -17.38
N ASP A 218 14.15 -5.95 -16.77
CA ASP A 218 14.24 -4.63 -17.38
C ASP A 218 15.45 -3.84 -16.83
N PRO A 219 16.67 -4.14 -17.34
CA PRO A 219 17.90 -3.49 -16.88
C PRO A 219 17.91 -1.97 -17.09
N THR A 220 17.25 -1.51 -18.16
CA THR A 220 17.14 -0.09 -18.48
C THR A 220 16.30 0.63 -17.43
N TRP A 221 15.16 0.06 -17.05
CA TRP A 221 14.31 0.62 -16.01
C TRP A 221 14.99 0.62 -14.64
N TYR A 222 15.65 -0.48 -14.27
CA TYR A 222 16.45 -0.53 -13.04
C TYR A 222 17.50 0.60 -13.02
N THR A 223 18.17 0.83 -14.13
CA THR A 223 19.16 1.92 -14.26
C THR A 223 18.50 3.29 -14.12
N MET A 224 17.34 3.53 -14.73
CA MET A 224 16.60 4.79 -14.58
C MET A 224 16.23 5.06 -13.12
N LEU A 225 15.74 4.06 -12.39
CA LEU A 225 15.36 4.17 -10.98
C LEU A 225 16.54 4.43 -10.04
N THR A 226 17.74 3.98 -10.39
CA THR A 226 18.88 3.93 -9.46
C THR A 226 20.01 4.91 -9.80
N ARG A 227 20.09 5.41 -11.05
CA ARG A 227 21.21 6.24 -11.53
C ARG A 227 21.39 7.53 -10.71
N ASN A 228 20.29 8.17 -10.32
CA ASN A 228 20.30 9.49 -9.70
C ASN A 228 20.22 9.44 -8.17
N LEU A 229 20.23 8.25 -7.57
CA LEU A 229 20.26 8.10 -6.12
C LEU A 229 21.53 8.73 -5.56
N ASN A 230 21.43 9.45 -4.44
CA ASN A 230 22.60 9.94 -3.72
C ASN A 230 23.23 8.84 -2.84
N ALA A 231 24.36 9.12 -2.20
CA ALA A 231 25.07 8.13 -1.38
C ALA A 231 24.23 7.64 -0.18
N SER A 232 23.44 8.54 0.43
CA SER A 232 22.55 8.21 1.54
C SER A 232 21.39 7.32 1.06
N GLU A 233 20.75 7.67 -0.04
CA GLU A 233 19.66 6.87 -0.63
C GLU A 233 20.12 5.48 -1.05
N ARG A 234 21.30 5.36 -1.68
CA ARG A 234 21.87 4.05 -2.02
C ARG A 234 22.11 3.18 -0.80
N LYS A 235 22.64 3.78 0.27
CA LYS A 235 22.86 3.07 1.54
C LYS A 235 21.53 2.63 2.17
N ASN A 236 20.56 3.54 2.26
CA ASN A 236 19.24 3.23 2.81
C ASN A 236 18.53 2.13 2.02
N LEU A 237 18.62 2.15 0.69
CA LEU A 237 18.09 1.09 -0.16
C LEU A 237 18.74 -0.26 0.14
N GLN A 238 20.08 -0.31 0.28
CA GLN A 238 20.78 -1.54 0.65
C GLN A 238 20.33 -2.06 2.03
N GLU A 239 20.18 -1.18 3.02
CA GLU A 239 19.69 -1.56 4.35
C GLU A 239 18.28 -2.15 4.29
N VAL A 240 17.36 -1.54 3.54
CA VAL A 240 15.99 -2.06 3.34
C VAL A 240 16.02 -3.45 2.70
N LEU A 241 16.87 -3.68 1.70
CA LEU A 241 16.99 -4.99 1.05
C LEU A 241 17.58 -6.07 1.97
N VAL A 242 18.55 -5.72 2.82
CA VAL A 242 19.10 -6.63 3.82
C VAL A 242 18.05 -7.01 4.86
N LEU A 243 17.31 -6.02 5.38
CA LEU A 243 16.23 -6.26 6.35
C LEU A 243 15.14 -7.15 5.75
N ALA A 244 14.77 -6.92 4.49
CA ALA A 244 13.81 -7.77 3.79
C ALA A 244 14.28 -9.22 3.69
N ASN A 245 15.55 -9.42 3.32
CA ASN A 245 16.13 -10.76 3.21
C ASN A 245 16.20 -11.48 4.56
N GLN A 246 16.58 -10.77 5.62
CA GLN A 246 16.61 -11.31 6.98
C GLN A 246 15.22 -11.78 7.41
N LYS A 247 14.17 -10.96 7.18
CA LYS A 247 12.79 -11.36 7.48
C LYS A 247 12.36 -12.61 6.71
N LYS A 248 12.68 -12.68 5.42
CA LYS A 248 12.38 -13.85 4.57
C LYS A 248 13.04 -15.13 5.06
N GLU A 249 14.31 -15.08 5.47
CA GLU A 249 15.03 -16.26 5.99
C GLU A 249 14.54 -16.68 7.38
N THR A 250 14.21 -15.72 8.26
CA THR A 250 13.60 -16.03 9.57
C THR A 250 12.25 -16.73 9.40
N LYS A 251 11.42 -16.25 8.47
CA LYS A 251 10.13 -16.83 8.10
C LYS A 251 10.30 -18.29 7.65
N ARG A 252 11.17 -18.51 6.67
CA ARG A 252 11.50 -19.84 6.14
C ARG A 252 12.03 -20.79 7.22
N SER A 253 12.84 -20.29 8.15
CA SER A 253 13.38 -21.10 9.25
C SER A 253 12.27 -21.60 10.18
N LYS A 254 11.30 -20.74 10.53
CA LYS A 254 10.13 -21.11 11.35
C LYS A 254 9.21 -22.12 10.64
N GLU A 255 9.01 -21.97 9.34
CA GLU A 255 8.24 -22.94 8.53
C GLU A 255 8.90 -24.33 8.50
N ILE A 256 10.23 -24.38 8.39
CA ILE A 256 10.99 -25.64 8.43
C ILE A 256 10.89 -26.30 9.82
N GLU A 257 10.98 -25.52 10.91
CA GLU A 257 10.80 -26.03 12.26
C GLU A 257 9.38 -26.59 12.49
N LYS A 258 8.35 -25.90 12.01
CA LYS A 258 6.94 -26.35 12.10
C LYS A 258 6.67 -27.61 11.26
N SER A 259 7.37 -27.80 10.15
CA SER A 259 7.18 -28.95 9.25
C SER A 259 8.04 -30.17 9.59
N GLY A 260 9.19 -29.98 10.26
CA GLY A 260 10.09 -31.05 10.70
C GLY A 260 9.73 -31.72 12.03
N GLY A 261 8.74 -31.19 12.76
CA GLY A 261 8.28 -31.70 14.06
C GLY A 261 7.21 -32.80 14.02
N LYS A 262 7.07 -33.55 12.92
CA LYS A 262 6.14 -34.69 12.78
C LYS A 262 6.86 -36.03 12.75
#